data_AF-A0A1V1WQQ5-F1
#
_entry.id   AF-A0A1V1WQQ5-F1
#
_cell.length_a   1.000
_cell.length_b   1.000
_cell.length_c   1.000
_cell.angle_alpha   90.00
_cell.angle_beta   90.00
_cell.angle_gamma   90.00
#
_symmetry.space_group_name_H-M   'P 1'
#
loop_
_entity.id
_entity.type
_entity.pdbx_description
1 polymer ?
#
loop_
_entity_poly.entity_id
_entity_poly.type
_entity_poly.pdbx_seq_one_letter_code
_entity_poly.pdbx_strand_id
1 'polypeptide(L)'
;MVVLRNTPPPLRQGTREESKSDFFSLQNVAGKNEVFVDSYGVDFIGFIDDNMMASEKRLLEFCDLMEKKNFPITWGCHGRVTSAEPEVLERMAQARCVWIGYGIESGSQKMLDAMNKKATIQQAKEAIVNTRKADIYANTTFIFGYPGETLETIQETIDFKREMGLECGSFFATPYPGTYLYEQALAQIEDEEAFVLSLGNATEFTINLTSFPDKEMLGLKKAMDQNKDVI
;
A
#
# COMPACT_ATOMS: atom_id res chain seq x y z
N MET A 1 4.36 16.27 2.89
CA MET A 1 3.30 15.25 2.83
C MET A 1 1.96 15.95 2.66
N VAL A 2 1.45 16.02 1.42
CA VAL A 2 0.16 16.65 1.17
C VAL A 2 -0.91 15.58 1.32
N VAL A 3 -1.67 15.67 2.41
CA VAL A 3 -2.83 14.81 2.64
C VAL A 3 -3.98 15.37 1.84
N LEU A 4 -4.58 14.59 0.93
CA LEU A 4 -5.76 15.05 0.19
C LEU A 4 -7.11 14.71 0.86
N ARG A 5 -7.16 14.59 2.19
CA ARG A 5 -8.41 14.32 2.92
C ARG A 5 -9.08 15.61 3.40
N ASN A 6 -10.35 15.81 3.03
CA ASN A 6 -11.22 16.72 3.78
C ASN A 6 -11.26 16.28 5.25
N THR A 7 -11.36 17.25 6.16
CA THR A 7 -11.63 17.00 7.57
C THR A 7 -12.88 16.12 7.69
N PRO A 8 -12.84 14.98 8.41
CA PRO A 8 -14.02 14.14 8.55
C PRO A 8 -15.14 14.94 9.24
N PRO A 9 -16.40 14.82 8.79
CA PRO A 9 -17.52 15.29 9.59
C PRO A 9 -17.53 14.55 10.96
N PRO A 10 -18.08 15.17 12.02
CA PRO A 10 -18.14 14.53 13.34
C PRO A 10 -18.77 13.14 13.24
N LEU A 11 -18.16 12.18 13.94
CA LEU A 11 -18.53 10.76 13.94
C LEU A 11 -20.04 10.58 14.09
N ARG A 12 -20.71 10.14 13.01
CA ARG A 12 -22.09 9.64 13.10
C ARG A 12 -22.06 8.19 13.51
N GLN A 13 -22.78 7.85 14.57
CA GLN A 13 -23.05 6.48 14.96
C GLN A 13 -23.90 5.78 13.90
N GLY A 14 -23.45 4.61 13.44
CA GLY A 14 -24.29 3.54 12.90
C GLY A 14 -24.71 3.63 11.43
N THR A 15 -23.96 2.95 10.56
CA THR A 15 -24.36 1.92 9.56
C THR A 15 -23.17 1.73 8.60
N ARG A 16 -22.86 0.49 8.17
CA ARG A 16 -21.85 0.20 7.13
C ARG A 16 -22.38 0.68 5.77
N GLU A 17 -22.35 1.98 5.52
CA GLU A 17 -22.35 2.53 4.17
C GLU A 17 -20.91 2.49 3.62
N GLU A 18 -20.74 2.12 2.35
CA GLU A 18 -19.43 2.23 1.67
C GLU A 18 -18.90 3.66 1.82
N SER A 19 -17.69 3.80 2.38
CA SER A 19 -17.07 5.11 2.55
C SER A 19 -16.79 5.72 1.18
N LYS A 20 -17.55 6.73 0.80
CA LYS A 20 -17.23 7.57 -0.37
C LYS A 20 -15.91 8.30 -0.09
N SER A 21 -14.96 8.23 -1.03
CA SER A 21 -13.72 8.99 -0.92
C SER A 21 -14.00 10.48 -1.14
N ASP A 22 -13.78 11.29 -0.11
CA ASP A 22 -13.88 12.75 -0.20
C ASP A 22 -12.55 13.33 -0.71
N PHE A 23 -12.56 13.91 -1.92
CA PHE A 23 -11.39 14.52 -2.55
C PHE A 23 -11.38 16.06 -2.37
N PHE A 24 -10.21 16.67 -2.12
CA PHE A 24 -10.08 18.13 -2.28
C PHE A 24 -10.23 18.58 -3.73
N SER A 25 -10.59 19.84 -3.96
CA SER A 25 -10.53 20.42 -5.31
C SER A 25 -9.07 20.43 -5.83
N LEU A 26 -8.88 20.13 -7.11
CA LEU A 26 -7.55 20.11 -7.74
C LEU A 26 -6.86 21.49 -7.66
N GLN A 27 -7.64 22.57 -7.68
CA GLN A 27 -7.13 23.93 -7.50
C GLN A 27 -6.51 24.15 -6.11
N ASN A 28 -7.13 23.61 -5.06
CA ASN A 28 -6.56 23.69 -3.71
C ASN A 28 -5.26 22.89 -3.61
N VAL A 29 -5.19 21.73 -4.26
CA VAL A 29 -3.96 20.91 -4.33
C VAL A 29 -2.84 21.67 -5.03
N ALA A 30 -3.11 22.22 -6.21
CA ALA A 30 -2.13 22.99 -6.96
C ALA A 30 -1.67 24.23 -6.17
N GLY A 31 -2.57 24.98 -5.54
CA GLY A 31 -2.20 26.14 -4.73
C GLY A 31 -1.32 25.78 -3.53
N LYS A 32 -1.56 24.63 -2.87
CA LYS A 32 -0.67 24.12 -1.83
C LYS A 32 0.71 23.75 -2.39
N ASN A 33 0.75 23.12 -3.56
CA ASN A 33 2.02 22.77 -4.22
C ASN A 33 2.84 24.02 -4.57
N GLU A 34 2.21 25.11 -5.04
CA GLU A 34 2.90 26.39 -5.29
C GLU A 34 3.56 26.93 -4.01
N VAL A 35 2.83 26.94 -2.89
CA VAL A 35 3.40 27.37 -1.61
C VAL A 35 4.61 26.52 -1.21
N PHE A 36 4.56 25.20 -1.42
CA PHE A 36 5.69 24.32 -1.11
C PHE A 36 6.92 24.57 -1.99
N VAL A 37 6.70 24.77 -3.29
CA VAL A 37 7.79 25.07 -4.23
C VAL A 37 8.38 26.45 -3.93
N ASP A 38 7.54 27.48 -3.88
CA ASP A 38 8.00 28.87 -3.81
C ASP A 38 8.60 29.23 -2.45
N SER A 39 8.05 28.67 -1.36
CA SER A 39 8.47 29.03 0.01
C SER A 39 9.53 28.10 0.58
N TYR A 40 9.60 26.85 0.12
CA TYR A 40 10.46 25.82 0.71
C TYR A 40 11.38 25.11 -0.29
N GLY A 41 11.28 25.41 -1.59
CA GLY A 41 12.13 24.80 -2.61
C GLY A 41 11.91 23.30 -2.77
N VAL A 42 10.69 22.81 -2.52
CA VAL A 42 10.36 21.38 -2.63
C VAL A 42 10.45 20.93 -4.09
N ASP A 43 11.13 19.81 -4.31
CA ASP A 43 11.33 19.18 -5.62
C ASP A 43 10.55 17.85 -5.78
N PHE A 44 10.12 17.23 -4.68
CA PHE A 44 9.29 16.02 -4.67
C PHE A 44 8.08 16.11 -3.73
N ILE A 45 6.92 15.64 -4.19
CA ILE A 45 5.71 15.51 -3.37
C ILE A 45 5.19 14.07 -3.37
N GLY A 46 5.15 13.45 -2.19
CA GLY A 46 4.42 12.20 -1.94
C GLY A 46 2.97 12.47 -1.52
N PHE A 47 2.02 11.95 -2.30
CA PHE A 47 0.60 11.92 -1.97
C PHE A 47 0.29 10.67 -1.14
N ILE A 48 -0.32 10.86 0.02
CA ILE A 48 -0.62 9.79 0.97
C ILE A 48 -2.07 9.32 0.96
N ASP A 49 -2.79 9.67 -0.10
CA ASP A 49 -4.08 9.11 -0.41
C ASP A 49 -4.01 7.58 -0.47
N ASP A 50 -4.98 6.91 0.14
CA ASP A 50 -5.02 5.44 0.16
C ASP A 50 -5.10 4.85 -1.25
N ASN A 51 -5.71 5.57 -2.18
CA ASN A 51 -5.75 5.20 -3.60
C ASN A 51 -5.94 6.43 -4.50
N MET A 52 -4.83 7.02 -4.95
CA MET A 52 -4.85 8.15 -5.89
C MET A 52 -5.44 7.76 -7.26
N MET A 53 -5.36 6.48 -7.60
CA MET A 53 -5.82 5.92 -8.88
C MET A 53 -7.29 5.46 -8.85
N ALA A 54 -8.03 5.76 -7.77
CA ALA A 54 -9.43 5.36 -7.62
C ALA A 54 -10.36 5.95 -8.68
N SER A 55 -10.03 7.12 -9.22
CA SER A 55 -10.78 7.79 -10.28
C SER A 55 -9.82 8.21 -11.39
N GLU A 56 -9.82 7.45 -12.48
CA GLU A 56 -9.01 7.75 -13.66
C GLU A 56 -9.27 9.16 -14.16
N LYS A 57 -10.53 9.54 -14.38
CA LYS A 57 -10.91 10.90 -14.80
C LYS A 57 -10.24 11.99 -13.96
N ARG A 58 -10.33 11.87 -12.63
CA ARG A 58 -9.76 12.86 -11.71
C ARG A 58 -8.23 12.86 -11.75
N LEU A 59 -7.62 11.69 -11.87
CA LEU A 59 -6.17 11.54 -11.99
C LEU A 59 -5.65 12.19 -13.27
N LEU A 60 -6.34 12.00 -14.40
CA LEU A 60 -6.00 12.65 -15.67
C LEU A 60 -6.16 14.17 -15.58
N GLU A 61 -7.25 14.67 -14.97
CA GLU A 61 -7.44 16.11 -14.71
C GLU A 61 -6.33 16.70 -13.82
N PHE A 62 -5.84 15.93 -12.85
CA PHE A 62 -4.69 16.32 -12.03
C PHE A 62 -3.42 16.41 -12.87
N CYS A 63 -3.14 15.41 -13.70
CA CYS A 63 -1.99 15.39 -14.61
C CYS A 63 -2.00 16.59 -15.56
N ASP A 64 -3.17 16.89 -16.16
CA ASP A 64 -3.37 18.06 -17.02
C ASP A 64 -3.06 19.37 -16.29
N LEU A 65 -3.50 19.49 -15.03
CA LEU A 65 -3.24 20.68 -14.22
C LEU A 65 -1.76 20.86 -13.88
N MET A 66 -1.07 19.77 -13.55
CA MET A 66 0.35 19.77 -13.22
C MET A 66 1.20 20.23 -14.40
N GLU A 67 0.89 19.72 -15.60
CA GLU A 67 1.56 20.10 -16.84
C GLU A 67 1.23 21.52 -17.27
N LYS A 68 -0.05 21.92 -17.22
CA LYS A 68 -0.48 23.28 -17.61
C LYS A 68 0.22 24.36 -16.79
N LYS A 69 0.48 24.08 -15.50
CA LYS A 69 1.21 24.99 -14.62
C LYS A 69 2.73 24.86 -14.73
N ASN A 70 3.22 23.89 -15.51
CA ASN A 70 4.64 23.56 -15.67
C ASN A 70 5.33 23.42 -14.30
N PHE A 71 4.69 22.72 -13.37
CA PHE A 71 5.22 22.59 -12.02
C PHE A 71 6.57 21.85 -12.04
N PRO A 72 7.63 22.42 -11.44
CA PRO A 72 8.97 21.85 -11.48
C PRO A 72 9.16 20.70 -10.47
N ILE A 73 8.09 20.01 -10.05
CA ILE A 73 8.15 18.94 -9.06
C ILE A 73 8.01 17.56 -9.72
N THR A 74 8.63 16.57 -9.11
CA THR A 74 8.22 15.17 -9.30
C THR A 74 7.25 14.77 -8.19
N TRP A 75 6.50 13.70 -8.40
CA TRP A 75 5.56 13.23 -7.39
C TRP A 75 5.42 11.71 -7.37
N GLY A 76 4.82 11.22 -6.29
CA GLY A 76 4.46 9.81 -6.16
C GLY A 76 3.18 9.61 -5.35
N CYS A 77 2.58 8.44 -5.47
CA CYS A 77 1.31 8.13 -4.81
C CYS A 77 1.16 6.64 -4.49
N HIS A 78 0.08 6.27 -3.80
CA HIS A 78 -0.34 4.88 -3.67
C HIS A 78 -1.51 4.57 -4.60
N GLY A 79 -1.53 3.35 -5.11
CA GLY A 79 -2.52 2.87 -6.07
C GLY A 79 -2.84 1.40 -5.90
N ARG A 80 -3.91 0.96 -6.57
CA ARG A 80 -4.24 -0.47 -6.71
C ARG A 80 -3.66 -1.02 -8.00
N VAL A 81 -3.17 -2.26 -7.94
CA VAL A 81 -2.68 -2.99 -9.12
C VAL A 81 -3.74 -3.13 -10.21
N THR A 82 -5.02 -3.16 -9.84
CA THR A 82 -6.16 -3.23 -10.76
C THR A 82 -6.42 -1.92 -11.53
N SER A 83 -5.70 -0.85 -11.22
CA SER A 83 -5.84 0.47 -11.85
C SER A 83 -4.61 0.84 -12.69
N ALA A 84 -3.61 -0.04 -12.75
CA ALA A 84 -2.30 0.18 -13.39
C ALA A 84 -2.33 -0.09 -14.90
N GLU A 85 -3.26 0.57 -15.58
CA GLU A 85 -3.40 0.49 -17.03
C GLU A 85 -2.26 1.27 -17.74
N PRO A 86 -1.67 0.72 -18.82
CA PRO A 86 -0.51 1.34 -19.49
C PRO A 86 -0.70 2.81 -19.87
N GLU A 87 -1.84 3.17 -20.46
CA GLU A 87 -2.12 4.54 -20.93
C GLU A 87 -2.22 5.54 -19.76
N VAL A 88 -2.79 5.11 -18.63
CA VAL A 88 -2.89 5.92 -17.42
C VAL A 88 -1.50 6.15 -16.83
N LEU A 89 -0.68 5.10 -16.76
CA LEU A 89 0.69 5.19 -16.25
C LEU A 89 1.57 6.08 -17.13
N GLU A 90 1.46 5.98 -18.45
CA GLU A 90 2.16 6.86 -19.38
C GLU A 90 1.77 8.33 -19.15
N ARG A 91 0.47 8.61 -18.99
CA ARG A 91 -0.01 9.96 -18.66
C ARG A 91 0.57 10.46 -17.34
N MET A 92 0.62 9.61 -16.31
CA MET A 92 1.21 9.95 -15.01
C MET A 92 2.70 10.28 -15.13
N ALA A 93 3.46 9.50 -15.91
CA ALA A 93 4.89 9.74 -16.15
C ALA A 93 5.13 11.08 -16.86
N GLN A 94 4.34 11.40 -17.89
CA GLN A 94 4.39 12.69 -18.59
C GLN A 94 4.16 13.87 -17.63
N ALA A 95 3.23 13.69 -16.68
CA ALA A 95 2.98 14.64 -15.61
C ALA A 95 3.98 14.54 -14.43
N ARG A 96 5.13 13.89 -14.62
CA ARG A 96 6.26 13.78 -13.67
C ARG A 96 5.99 12.92 -12.42
N CYS A 97 5.10 11.93 -12.54
CA CYS A 97 5.04 10.85 -11.56
C CYS A 97 6.27 9.96 -11.69
N VAL A 98 6.97 9.71 -10.59
CA VAL A 98 8.20 8.90 -10.59
C VAL A 98 8.13 7.69 -9.65
N TRP A 99 7.06 7.59 -8.85
CA TRP A 99 6.94 6.57 -7.82
C TRP A 99 5.47 6.18 -7.58
N ILE A 100 5.17 4.89 -7.60
CA ILE A 100 3.85 4.36 -7.20
C ILE A 100 4.04 3.23 -6.19
N GLY A 101 3.37 3.33 -5.05
CA GLY A 101 3.27 2.28 -4.05
C GLY A 101 2.07 1.37 -4.29
N TYR A 102 2.34 0.06 -4.41
CA TYR A 102 1.31 -0.98 -4.49
C TYR A 102 1.36 -1.89 -3.27
N GLY A 103 0.24 -1.98 -2.56
CA GLY A 103 0.01 -3.06 -1.60
C GLY A 103 -0.24 -4.36 -2.35
N ILE A 104 0.78 -5.23 -2.46
CA ILE A 104 0.65 -6.57 -3.06
C ILE A 104 0.22 -7.56 -1.99
N GLU A 105 0.73 -7.40 -0.78
CA GLU A 105 0.49 -8.20 0.43
C GLU A 105 1.09 -9.61 0.37
N SER A 106 0.87 -10.38 -0.69
CA SER A 106 1.41 -11.75 -0.83
C SER A 106 1.61 -12.14 -2.29
N GLY A 107 2.57 -13.04 -2.55
CA GLY A 107 2.70 -13.73 -3.84
C GLY A 107 1.83 -14.98 -3.97
N SER A 108 1.06 -15.33 -2.92
CA SER A 108 0.13 -16.45 -2.89
C SER A 108 -1.31 -15.99 -3.11
N GLN A 109 -1.99 -16.51 -4.13
CA GLN A 109 -3.42 -16.19 -4.37
C GLN A 109 -4.28 -16.60 -3.17
N LYS A 110 -3.97 -17.73 -2.51
CA LYS A 110 -4.67 -18.21 -1.32
C LYS A 110 -4.64 -17.16 -0.19
N MET A 111 -3.49 -16.52 0.01
CA MET A 111 -3.32 -15.50 1.05
C MET A 111 -3.94 -14.17 0.67
N LEU A 112 -3.90 -13.80 -0.61
CA LEU A 112 -4.67 -12.65 -1.12
C LEU A 112 -6.17 -12.83 -0.85
N ASP A 113 -6.72 -14.02 -1.12
CA ASP A 113 -8.12 -14.33 -0.88
C ASP A 113 -8.45 -14.31 0.63
N ALA A 114 -7.55 -14.85 1.48
CA ALA A 114 -7.70 -14.82 2.94
C ALA A 114 -7.68 -13.39 3.52
N MET A 115 -6.90 -12.49 2.92
CA MET A 115 -6.88 -11.06 3.24
C MET A 115 -8.02 -10.28 2.57
N ASN A 116 -8.92 -10.95 1.84
CA ASN A 116 -9.97 -10.35 1.02
C ASN A 116 -9.43 -9.29 0.04
N LYS A 117 -8.21 -9.49 -0.45
CA LYS A 117 -7.59 -8.64 -1.46
C LYS A 117 -8.28 -8.89 -2.79
N LYS A 118 -8.94 -7.86 -3.32
CA LYS A 118 -9.64 -7.92 -4.61
C LYS A 118 -8.67 -7.73 -5.78
N ALA A 119 -7.66 -8.60 -5.87
CA ALA A 119 -6.66 -8.60 -6.93
C ALA A 119 -6.11 -10.02 -7.15
N THR A 120 -5.62 -10.29 -8.36
CA THR A 120 -4.93 -11.53 -8.68
C THR A 120 -3.41 -11.34 -8.75
N ILE A 121 -2.66 -12.43 -8.60
CA ILE A 121 -1.21 -12.43 -8.81
C ILE A 121 -0.84 -11.93 -10.22
N GLN A 122 -1.61 -12.31 -11.24
CA GLN A 122 -1.36 -11.86 -12.61
C GLN A 122 -1.53 -10.34 -12.75
N GLN A 123 -2.57 -9.76 -12.15
CA GLN A 123 -2.76 -8.31 -12.13
C GLN A 123 -1.62 -7.58 -11.41
N ALA A 124 -1.10 -8.16 -10.32
CA ALA A 124 0.06 -7.61 -9.64
C ALA A 124 1.32 -7.61 -10.53
N LYS A 125 1.58 -8.71 -11.26
CA LYS A 125 2.71 -8.79 -12.21
C LYS A 125 2.58 -7.74 -13.31
N GLU A 126 1.41 -7.66 -13.94
CA GLU A 126 1.11 -6.71 -15.01
C GLU A 126 1.27 -5.27 -14.55
N ALA A 127 0.75 -4.92 -13.37
CA ALA A 127 0.89 -3.59 -12.79
C ALA A 127 2.36 -3.19 -12.62
N ILE A 128 3.19 -4.08 -12.07
CA ILE A 128 4.62 -3.83 -11.87
C ILE A 128 5.33 -3.64 -13.22
N VAL A 129 5.05 -4.51 -14.21
CA VAL A 129 5.65 -4.43 -15.55
C VAL A 129 5.24 -3.14 -16.26
N ASN A 130 3.95 -2.81 -16.26
CA ASN A 130 3.44 -1.60 -16.92
C ASN A 130 4.01 -0.34 -16.28
N THR A 131 4.08 -0.30 -14.95
CA THR A 131 4.63 0.85 -14.20
C THR A 131 6.10 1.07 -14.57
N ARG A 132 6.90 -0.01 -14.61
CA ARG A 132 8.32 0.08 -15.02
C ARG A 132 8.50 0.48 -16.48
N LYS A 133 7.63 0.02 -17.39
CA LYS A 133 7.64 0.43 -18.81
C LYS A 133 7.38 1.92 -18.99
N ALA A 134 6.60 2.53 -18.10
CA ALA A 134 6.34 3.97 -18.07
C ALA A 134 7.46 4.78 -17.40
N ASP A 135 8.59 4.16 -17.03
CA ASP A 135 9.70 4.79 -16.30
C ASP A 135 9.31 5.30 -14.90
N ILE A 136 8.35 4.63 -14.27
CA ILE A 136 7.91 4.89 -12.89
C ILE A 136 8.45 3.80 -11.97
N TYR A 137 8.96 4.18 -10.79
CA TYR A 137 9.35 3.21 -9.78
C TYR A 137 8.13 2.53 -9.14
N ALA A 138 7.98 1.23 -9.35
CA ALA A 138 6.95 0.40 -8.73
C ALA A 138 7.41 -0.09 -7.36
N ASN A 139 7.08 0.65 -6.30
CA ASN A 139 7.29 0.23 -4.92
C ASN A 139 6.22 -0.78 -4.51
N THR A 140 6.59 -1.83 -3.79
CA THR A 140 5.65 -2.87 -3.36
C THR A 140 5.76 -3.12 -1.86
N THR A 141 4.65 -3.51 -1.24
CA THR A 141 4.61 -3.93 0.17
C THR A 141 4.01 -5.31 0.32
N PHE A 142 4.48 -6.04 1.33
CA PHE A 142 4.06 -7.39 1.66
C PHE A 142 3.70 -7.50 3.14
N ILE A 143 2.81 -8.44 3.46
CA ILE A 143 2.39 -8.80 4.81
C ILE A 143 2.87 -10.22 5.07
N PHE A 144 3.40 -10.45 6.27
CA PHE A 144 3.85 -11.75 6.74
C PHE A 144 3.07 -12.17 7.99
N GLY A 145 2.75 -13.46 8.07
CA GLY A 145 2.23 -14.07 9.30
C GLY A 145 0.74 -13.85 9.48
N TYR A 146 -0.01 -13.74 8.39
CA TYR A 146 -1.47 -13.66 8.43
C TYR A 146 -2.08 -15.05 8.78
N PRO A 147 -3.24 -15.13 9.44
CA PRO A 147 -3.89 -16.42 9.70
C PRO A 147 -4.01 -17.30 8.45
N GLY A 148 -3.49 -18.53 8.54
CA GLY A 148 -3.49 -19.51 7.44
C GLY A 148 -2.22 -19.56 6.59
N GLU A 149 -1.21 -18.73 6.92
CA GLU A 149 0.13 -18.78 6.31
C GLU A 149 0.77 -20.18 6.46
N THR A 150 1.37 -20.69 5.40
CA THR A 150 2.11 -21.97 5.39
C THR A 150 3.49 -21.81 4.74
N LEU A 151 4.36 -22.81 4.84
CA LEU A 151 5.67 -22.77 4.18
C LEU A 151 5.53 -22.57 2.68
N GLU A 152 4.52 -23.19 2.08
CA GLU A 152 4.23 -23.08 0.65
C GLU A 152 3.80 -21.66 0.27
N THR A 153 2.92 -21.00 1.04
CA THR A 153 2.47 -19.62 0.72
C THR A 153 3.60 -18.60 0.89
N ILE A 154 4.49 -18.84 1.86
CA ILE A 154 5.69 -18.04 2.06
C ILE A 154 6.64 -18.23 0.88
N GLN A 155 6.86 -19.47 0.43
CA GLN A 155 7.68 -19.79 -0.73
C GLN A 155 7.12 -19.17 -2.02
N GLU A 156 5.81 -19.24 -2.24
CA GLU A 156 5.13 -18.57 -3.37
C GLU A 156 5.40 -17.06 -3.37
N THR A 157 5.43 -16.44 -2.18
CA THR A 157 5.76 -15.01 -2.04
C THR A 157 7.23 -14.72 -2.35
N ILE A 158 8.16 -15.57 -1.91
CA ILE A 158 9.58 -15.47 -2.27
C ILE A 158 9.77 -15.61 -3.78
N ASP A 159 9.11 -16.59 -4.40
CA ASP A 159 9.18 -16.86 -5.85
C ASP A 159 8.66 -15.66 -6.64
N PHE A 160 7.50 -15.12 -6.25
CA PHE A 160 6.95 -13.91 -6.85
C PHE A 160 7.93 -12.73 -6.76
N LYS A 161 8.52 -12.49 -5.57
CA LYS A 161 9.49 -11.40 -5.39
C LYS A 161 10.72 -11.59 -6.27
N ARG A 162 11.25 -12.82 -6.36
CA ARG A 162 12.41 -13.13 -7.22
C ARG A 162 12.08 -12.95 -8.70
N GLU A 163 10.95 -13.50 -9.16
CA GLU A 163 10.49 -13.37 -10.55
C GLU A 163 10.36 -11.89 -10.95
N MET A 164 9.81 -11.08 -10.05
CA MET A 164 9.59 -9.65 -10.29
C MET A 164 10.80 -8.77 -9.94
N GLY A 165 11.92 -9.34 -9.47
CA GLY A 165 13.10 -8.59 -9.06
C GLY A 165 12.82 -7.56 -7.95
N LEU A 166 12.07 -7.96 -6.92
CA LEU A 166 11.65 -7.11 -5.81
C LEU A 166 12.52 -7.35 -4.58
N GLU A 167 13.17 -6.28 -4.10
CA GLU A 167 13.98 -6.27 -2.89
C GLU A 167 13.32 -5.37 -1.84
N CYS A 168 12.31 -5.90 -1.15
CA CYS A 168 11.60 -5.19 -0.09
C CYS A 168 11.32 -6.12 1.10
N GLY A 169 11.22 -5.52 2.28
CA GLY A 169 10.78 -6.22 3.48
C GLY A 169 9.27 -6.38 3.55
N SER A 170 8.83 -7.08 4.57
CA SER A 170 7.42 -7.28 4.92
C SER A 170 7.06 -6.65 6.26
N PHE A 171 5.80 -6.27 6.37
CA PHE A 171 5.16 -5.93 7.64
C PHE A 171 4.59 -7.20 8.27
N PHE A 172 4.47 -7.24 9.59
CA PHE A 172 3.69 -8.26 10.27
C PHE A 172 2.19 -8.01 10.07
N ALA A 173 1.43 -9.07 9.91
CA ALA A 173 -0.02 -9.03 10.04
C ALA A 173 -0.37 -8.52 11.45
N THR A 174 -0.77 -7.25 11.54
CA THR A 174 -1.00 -6.57 12.81
C THR A 174 -2.50 -6.40 13.03
N PRO A 175 -3.10 -7.02 14.07
CA PRO A 175 -4.51 -6.87 14.36
C PRO A 175 -4.79 -5.50 14.98
N TYR A 176 -5.22 -4.52 14.16
CA TYR A 176 -5.62 -3.21 14.68
C TYR A 176 -7.07 -3.22 15.19
N PRO A 177 -7.38 -2.56 16.32
CA PRO A 177 -8.74 -2.48 16.85
C PRO A 177 -9.78 -2.07 15.80
N GLY A 178 -10.90 -2.81 15.75
CA GLY A 178 -11.97 -2.61 14.78
C GLY A 178 -11.78 -3.29 13.43
N THR A 179 -10.67 -4.01 13.21
CA THR A 179 -10.48 -4.86 12.02
C THR A 179 -10.98 -6.28 12.26
N TYR A 180 -11.32 -6.99 11.18
CA TYR A 180 -11.65 -8.42 11.26
C TYR A 180 -10.49 -9.26 11.82
N LEU A 181 -9.24 -8.89 11.50
CA LEU A 181 -8.05 -9.56 12.02
C LEU A 181 -7.97 -9.41 13.55
N TYR A 182 -8.34 -8.25 14.09
CA TYR A 182 -8.41 -8.04 15.53
C TYR A 182 -9.47 -8.91 16.19
N GLU A 183 -10.66 -9.00 15.61
CA GLU A 183 -11.71 -9.91 16.10
C GLU A 183 -11.22 -11.37 16.20
N GLN A 184 -10.40 -11.81 15.24
CA GLN A 184 -9.78 -13.15 15.26
C GLN A 184 -8.68 -13.30 16.33
N ALA A 185 -7.97 -12.22 16.64
CA ALA A 185 -6.85 -12.22 17.58
C ALA A 185 -7.29 -12.02 19.04
N LEU A 186 -8.51 -11.52 19.30
CA LEU A 186 -9.00 -11.15 20.65
C LEU A 186 -8.78 -12.24 21.71
N ALA A 187 -9.01 -13.51 21.36
CA ALA A 187 -8.83 -14.62 22.31
C ALA A 187 -7.37 -14.88 22.73
N GLN A 188 -6.41 -14.33 21.99
CA GLN A 188 -4.96 -14.43 22.26
C GLN A 188 -4.41 -13.17 22.94
N ILE A 189 -5.19 -12.10 23.02
CA ILE A 189 -4.78 -10.84 23.64
C ILE A 189 -5.15 -10.90 25.13
N GLU A 190 -4.14 -11.02 26.00
CA GLU A 190 -4.34 -11.09 27.45
C GLU A 190 -4.65 -9.72 28.07
N ASP A 191 -3.91 -8.69 27.66
CA ASP A 191 -4.06 -7.31 28.10
C ASP A 191 -4.30 -6.42 26.89
N GLU A 192 -5.56 -6.05 26.68
CA GLU A 192 -6.00 -5.25 25.54
C GLU A 192 -5.40 -3.84 25.55
N GLU A 193 -5.28 -3.20 26.71
CA GLU A 193 -4.72 -1.85 26.81
C GLU A 193 -3.23 -1.87 26.47
N ALA A 194 -2.47 -2.79 27.08
CA ALA A 194 -1.05 -2.95 26.77
C ALA A 194 -0.81 -3.32 25.30
N PHE A 195 -1.66 -4.19 24.74
CA PHE A 195 -1.58 -4.56 23.33
C PHE A 195 -1.81 -3.35 22.43
N VAL A 196 -2.87 -2.56 22.65
CA VAL A 196 -3.16 -1.36 21.84
C VAL A 196 -2.04 -0.33 21.96
N LEU A 197 -1.47 -0.13 23.15
CA LEU A 197 -0.35 0.77 23.36
C LEU A 197 0.95 0.30 22.68
N SER A 198 1.08 -1.00 22.41
CA SER A 198 2.21 -1.56 21.64
C SER A 198 2.08 -1.33 20.13
N LEU A 199 0.88 -0.98 19.64
CA LEU A 199 0.65 -0.74 18.21
C LEU A 199 1.25 0.62 17.81
N GLY A 200 2.33 0.59 17.04
CA GLY A 200 2.94 1.80 16.49
C GLY A 200 3.78 1.57 15.24
N ASN A 201 4.40 0.39 15.13
CA ASN A 201 5.25 0.04 14.01
C ASN A 201 4.94 -1.38 13.52
N ALA A 202 4.34 -1.50 12.33
CA ALA A 202 3.96 -2.80 11.77
C ALA A 202 5.17 -3.68 11.35
N THR A 203 6.41 -3.18 11.46
CA THR A 203 7.62 -4.01 11.29
C THR A 203 8.05 -4.68 12.59
N GLU A 204 7.48 -4.30 13.73
CA GLU A 204 7.74 -4.90 15.03
C GLU A 204 6.73 -6.02 15.30
N PHE A 205 7.24 -7.09 15.91
CA PHE A 205 6.41 -8.24 16.26
C PHE A 205 5.53 -7.90 17.47
N THR A 206 4.22 -8.10 17.32
CA THR A 206 3.23 -7.84 18.38
C THR A 206 2.57 -9.13 18.84
N ILE A 207 2.11 -9.95 17.90
CA ILE A 207 1.41 -11.20 18.18
C ILE A 207 1.63 -12.20 17.05
N ASN A 208 1.70 -13.50 17.38
CA ASN A 208 1.84 -14.56 16.39
C ASN A 208 0.45 -15.11 16.02
N LEU A 209 0.03 -14.84 14.79
CA LEU A 209 -1.27 -15.28 14.26
C LEU A 209 -1.19 -16.56 13.42
N THR A 210 -0.01 -17.19 13.39
CA THR A 210 0.27 -18.40 12.61
C THR A 210 0.26 -19.65 13.48
N SER A 211 0.31 -20.82 12.86
CA SER A 211 0.52 -22.09 13.58
C SER A 211 2.00 -22.40 13.88
N PHE A 212 2.93 -21.57 13.40
CA PHE A 212 4.35 -21.78 13.62
C PHE A 212 4.76 -21.35 15.04
N PRO A 213 5.73 -22.01 15.68
CA PRO A 213 6.38 -21.47 16.86
C PRO A 213 7.04 -20.12 16.57
N ASP A 214 7.03 -19.18 17.52
CA ASP A 214 7.53 -17.80 17.33
C ASP A 214 8.94 -17.74 16.74
N LYS A 215 9.86 -18.57 17.24
CA LYS A 215 11.24 -18.61 16.76
C LYS A 215 11.33 -19.03 15.29
N GLU A 216 10.48 -19.96 14.87
CA GLU A 216 10.42 -20.44 13.50
C GLU A 216 9.80 -19.36 12.59
N MET A 217 8.67 -18.79 13.00
CA MET A 217 7.97 -17.71 12.31
C MET A 217 8.89 -16.49 12.05
N LEU A 218 9.66 -16.05 13.05
CA LEU A 218 10.63 -14.96 12.89
C LEU A 218 11.76 -15.31 11.91
N GLY A 219 12.21 -16.58 11.90
CA GLY A 219 13.18 -17.09 10.94
C GLY A 219 12.63 -17.08 9.50
N LEU A 220 11.39 -17.51 9.33
CA LEU A 220 10.69 -17.52 8.04
C LEU A 220 10.46 -16.11 7.50
N LYS A 221 10.07 -15.14 8.35
CA LYS A 221 9.97 -13.74 7.93
C LYS A 221 11.30 -13.22 7.40
N LYS A 222 12.38 -13.49 8.13
CA LYS A 222 13.73 -13.08 7.71
C LYS A 222 14.12 -13.71 6.38
N ALA A 223 13.77 -14.97 6.16
CA ALA A 223 14.00 -15.64 4.87
C ALA A 223 13.21 -14.96 3.74
N MET A 224 11.92 -14.69 3.96
CA MET A 224 11.07 -13.98 2.98
C MET A 224 11.59 -12.57 2.66
N ASP A 225 11.99 -11.79 3.67
CA ASP A 225 12.55 -10.45 3.50
C ASP A 225 13.87 -10.48 2.72
N GLN A 226 14.64 -11.56 2.82
CA GLN A 226 15.90 -11.78 2.12
C GLN A 226 15.75 -12.56 0.81
N ASN A 227 14.52 -12.86 0.37
CA ASN A 227 14.22 -13.70 -0.79
C ASN A 227 14.96 -15.06 -0.78
N LYS A 228 15.07 -15.67 0.40
CA LYS A 228 15.69 -16.99 0.60
C LYS A 228 14.63 -18.07 0.74
N ASP A 229 14.84 -19.18 0.04
CA ASP A 229 13.95 -20.33 0.06
C ASP A 229 13.75 -20.89 1.47
N VAL A 230 12.54 -21.37 1.73
CA VAL A 230 12.10 -21.98 2.99
C VAL A 230 11.65 -23.43 2.82
N ILE A 231 11.71 -23.95 1.59
CA ILE A 231 11.45 -25.33 1.18
C ILE A 231 12.63 -25.83 0.34
#